data_AF-A0A401GKJ6-F1
#
_entry.id   AF-A0A401GKJ6-F1
#
_cell.length_a   1.000
_cell.length_b   1.000
_cell.length_c   1.000
_cell.angle_alpha   90.00
_cell.angle_beta   90.00
_cell.angle_gamma   90.00
#
_symmetry.space_group_name_H-M   'P 1'
#
loop_
_entity.id
_entity.type
_entity.pdbx_description
1 polymer ?
#
loop_
_entity_poly.entity_id
_entity_poly.type
_entity_poly.pdbx_seq_one_letter_code
_entity_poly.pdbx_strand_id
1 'polypeptide(L)'
;MNLYFVPNDPEHTTLVSTNGIAHYQVATTKGSTFGGPAVTVIKRPADSEMDSVVAEVEWRRWGAHPVVRSNVFDGQIQELKVCDFLYKLGSHFSHTRHFLGNDDEEYRWKLVKGIGFVLTDNKTRREVARFTQDVVREGFFRGERKWLLQIQPSTLDIDMIVVTFLIMEKKRRDRVADHMSVANRDEDPGDGGGFDVGIAS
;
A
#
# COMPACT_ATOMS: atom_id res chain seq x y z
N MET A 1 -16.63 2.30 -9.88
CA MET A 1 -16.33 0.86 -9.73
C MET A 1 -15.90 0.59 -8.28
N ASN A 2 -16.34 -0.52 -7.69
CA ASN A 2 -15.89 -0.93 -6.34
C ASN A 2 -15.04 -2.19 -6.48
N LEU A 3 -13.85 -2.19 -5.89
CA LEU A 3 -12.94 -3.33 -5.82
C LEU A 3 -12.79 -3.78 -4.36
N TYR A 4 -13.37 -4.93 -4.03
CA TYR A 4 -13.33 -5.54 -2.71
C TYR A 4 -12.09 -6.41 -2.53
N PHE A 5 -11.49 -6.35 -1.35
CA PHE A 5 -10.31 -7.12 -1.01
C PHE A 5 -10.74 -8.50 -0.48
N VAL A 6 -10.25 -9.57 -1.11
CA VAL A 6 -10.54 -10.96 -0.73
C VAL A 6 -9.24 -11.78 -0.66
N PRO A 7 -8.73 -12.11 0.55
CA PRO A 7 -9.16 -11.61 1.85
C PRO A 7 -8.85 -10.11 2.05
N ASN A 8 -9.27 -9.55 3.19
CA ASN A 8 -8.94 -8.17 3.61
C ASN A 8 -7.45 -8.07 4.02
N ASP A 9 -6.54 -8.40 3.11
CA ASP A 9 -5.09 -8.35 3.30
C ASP A 9 -4.40 -7.81 2.02
N PRO A 10 -4.10 -6.51 1.93
CA PRO A 10 -3.49 -5.88 0.76
C PRO A 10 -2.20 -6.53 0.27
N GLU A 11 -1.51 -7.33 1.09
CA GLU A 11 -0.28 -8.03 0.68
C GLU A 11 -0.57 -9.36 -0.02
N HIS A 12 -1.73 -9.97 0.24
CA HIS A 12 -2.16 -11.27 -0.25
C HIS A 12 -3.67 -11.26 -0.49
N THR A 13 -4.12 -10.59 -1.56
CA THR A 13 -5.54 -10.38 -1.85
C THR A 13 -5.86 -10.51 -3.32
N THR A 14 -7.11 -10.81 -3.61
CA THR A 14 -7.73 -10.60 -4.92
C THR A 14 -8.67 -9.41 -4.83
N LEU A 15 -8.56 -8.46 -5.74
CA LEU A 15 -9.50 -7.36 -5.90
C LEU A 15 -10.66 -7.82 -6.78
N VAL A 16 -11.84 -7.91 -6.19
CA VAL A 16 -13.05 -8.48 -6.79
C VAL A 16 -14.11 -7.40 -6.91
N SER A 17 -14.82 -7.31 -8.02
CA SER A 17 -15.91 -6.34 -8.19
C SER A 17 -17.22 -6.81 -7.52
N THR A 18 -18.24 -5.95 -7.54
CA THR A 18 -19.56 -6.21 -6.92
C THR A 18 -20.25 -7.46 -7.44
N ASN A 19 -19.98 -7.87 -8.69
CA ASN A 19 -20.55 -9.05 -9.32
C ASN A 19 -19.70 -10.33 -9.12
N GLY A 20 -18.62 -10.26 -8.33
CA GLY A 20 -17.76 -11.41 -8.08
C GLY A 20 -16.65 -11.64 -9.11
N ILE A 21 -16.43 -10.72 -10.05
CA ILE A 21 -15.34 -10.85 -11.03
C ILE A 21 -14.01 -10.40 -10.41
N ALA A 22 -13.00 -11.27 -10.49
CA ALA A 22 -11.63 -10.95 -10.10
C ALA A 22 -10.98 -10.03 -11.14
N HIS A 23 -10.50 -8.87 -10.70
CA HIS A 23 -9.81 -7.89 -11.56
C HIS A 23 -8.31 -7.87 -11.32
N TYR A 24 -7.87 -8.06 -10.07
CA TYR A 24 -6.46 -8.07 -9.73
C TYR A 24 -6.14 -9.15 -8.71
N GLN A 25 -4.94 -9.72 -8.81
CA GLN A 25 -4.35 -10.56 -7.79
C GLN A 25 -3.07 -9.90 -7.28
N VAL A 26 -2.95 -9.81 -5.97
CA VAL A 26 -1.81 -9.21 -5.28
C VAL A 26 -1.16 -10.28 -4.41
N ALA A 27 0.14 -10.46 -4.58
CA ALA A 27 0.92 -11.39 -3.77
C ALA A 27 2.25 -10.76 -3.39
N THR A 28 2.58 -10.79 -2.10
CA THR A 28 3.85 -10.27 -1.58
C THR A 28 4.72 -11.41 -1.08
N THR A 29 5.90 -11.60 -1.65
CA THR A 29 6.85 -12.59 -1.14
C THR A 29 7.48 -12.09 0.16
N LYS A 30 7.68 -13.00 1.13
CA LYS A 30 8.42 -12.67 2.35
C LYS A 30 9.90 -12.49 1.99
N GLY A 31 10.49 -11.37 2.41
CA GLY A 31 11.92 -11.16 2.24
C GLY A 31 12.71 -12.21 3.05
N SER A 32 13.65 -12.90 2.41
CA SER A 32 14.45 -13.94 3.04
C SER A 32 15.34 -13.39 4.17
N THR A 33 15.56 -14.18 5.22
CA THR A 33 16.59 -13.94 6.24
C THR A 33 18.00 -13.91 5.65
N PHE A 34 18.20 -14.52 4.46
CA PHE A 34 19.49 -14.63 3.77
C PHE A 34 19.58 -13.82 2.46
N GLY A 35 18.83 -12.72 2.31
CA GLY A 35 19.29 -11.62 1.42
C GLY A 35 18.36 -11.14 0.31
N GLY A 36 17.14 -11.67 0.16
CA GLY A 36 16.19 -11.17 -0.85
C GLY A 36 15.25 -10.09 -0.29
N PRO A 37 14.99 -8.98 -1.03
CA PRO A 37 13.91 -8.05 -0.68
C PRO A 37 12.55 -8.74 -0.78
N ALA A 38 11.56 -8.25 -0.03
CA ALA A 38 10.18 -8.66 -0.26
C ALA A 38 9.71 -8.09 -1.61
N VAL A 39 8.92 -8.83 -2.38
CA VAL A 39 8.44 -8.37 -3.69
C VAL A 39 6.92 -8.51 -3.74
N THR A 40 6.22 -7.40 -3.97
CA THR A 40 4.78 -7.43 -4.28
C THR A 40 4.59 -7.51 -5.78
N VAL A 41 3.88 -8.52 -6.26
CA VAL A 41 3.47 -8.65 -7.66
C VAL A 41 1.96 -8.39 -7.75
N ILE A 42 1.57 -7.53 -8.68
CA ILE A 42 0.19 -7.20 -9.01
C ILE A 42 -0.09 -7.74 -10.40
N LYS A 43 -1.06 -8.64 -10.50
CA LYS A 43 -1.50 -9.23 -11.77
C LYS A 43 -2.95 -8.89 -12.06
N ARG A 44 -3.32 -8.88 -13.34
CA ARG A 44 -4.69 -8.82 -13.85
C ARG A 44 -4.94 -9.99 -14.82
N PRO A 45 -6.20 -10.42 -15.04
CA PRO A 45 -6.50 -11.40 -16.07
C PRO A 45 -6.02 -10.93 -17.45
N ALA A 46 -5.28 -11.80 -18.15
CA ALA A 46 -4.77 -11.57 -19.49
C ALA A 46 -4.56 -12.91 -20.22
N ASP A 47 -4.40 -12.86 -21.55
CA ASP A 47 -4.19 -14.05 -22.39
C ASP A 47 -2.80 -14.67 -22.20
N SER A 48 -1.82 -13.86 -21.78
CA SER A 48 -0.45 -14.30 -21.51
C SER A 48 0.02 -13.90 -20.11
N GLU A 49 0.97 -14.66 -19.56
CA GLU A 49 1.56 -14.36 -18.25
C GLU A 49 2.29 -13.02 -18.23
N MET A 50 2.95 -12.65 -19.33
CA MET A 50 3.66 -11.37 -19.44
C MET A 50 2.68 -10.19 -19.43
N ASP A 51 1.55 -10.33 -20.13
CA ASP A 51 0.51 -9.29 -20.17
C ASP A 51 -0.33 -9.22 -18.89
N SER A 52 -0.22 -10.26 -18.05
CA SER A 52 -0.90 -10.33 -16.76
C SER A 52 -0.24 -9.42 -15.72
N VAL A 53 1.07 -9.16 -15.82
CA VAL A 53 1.81 -8.41 -14.79
C VAL A 53 1.57 -6.92 -14.97
N VAL A 54 0.88 -6.34 -13.99
CA VAL A 54 0.62 -4.89 -13.94
C VAL A 54 1.82 -4.17 -13.33
N ALA A 55 2.31 -4.66 -12.20
CA ALA A 55 3.49 -4.08 -11.56
C ALA A 55 4.18 -5.07 -10.61
N GLU A 56 5.46 -4.85 -10.42
CA GLU A 56 6.27 -5.47 -9.38
C GLU A 56 6.86 -4.39 -8.49
N VAL A 57 6.74 -4.54 -7.17
CA VAL A 57 7.29 -3.61 -6.18
C VAL A 57 8.30 -4.34 -5.32
N GLU A 58 9.56 -3.97 -5.46
CA GLU A 58 10.68 -4.48 -4.69
C GLU A 58 10.87 -3.64 -3.42
N TRP A 59 10.58 -4.24 -2.27
CA TRP A 59 10.68 -3.63 -0.94
C TRP A 59 12.09 -3.81 -0.39
N ARG A 60 12.97 -2.87 -0.75
CA ARG A 60 14.36 -2.85 -0.30
C ARG A 60 14.49 -2.57 1.20
N ARG A 61 15.52 -3.13 1.82
CA ARG A 61 15.85 -2.96 3.25
C ARG A 61 16.91 -1.86 3.45
N TRP A 62 17.16 -1.50 4.71
CA TRP A 62 18.31 -0.67 5.14
C TRP A 62 18.35 0.74 4.54
N GLY A 63 17.25 1.49 4.63
CA GLY A 63 17.19 2.89 4.19
C GLY A 63 17.10 3.08 2.67
N ALA A 64 17.25 2.02 1.87
CA ALA A 64 17.01 2.06 0.44
C ALA A 64 15.51 2.22 0.13
N HIS A 65 15.20 3.06 -0.86
CA HIS A 65 13.81 3.24 -1.29
C HIS A 65 13.30 2.01 -2.06
N PRO A 66 12.03 1.61 -1.85
CA PRO A 66 11.39 0.62 -2.71
C PRO A 66 11.43 1.04 -4.17
N VAL A 67 11.41 0.05 -5.06
CA VAL A 67 11.43 0.25 -6.51
C VAL A 67 10.21 -0.41 -7.13
N VAL A 68 9.56 0.27 -8.06
CA VAL A 68 8.43 -0.25 -8.84
C VAL A 68 8.85 -0.48 -10.28
N ARG A 69 8.54 -1.66 -10.82
CA ARG A 69 8.66 -2.01 -12.23
C ARG A 69 7.27 -2.15 -12.83
N SER A 70 6.95 -1.39 -13.88
CA SER A 70 5.63 -1.42 -14.49
C SER A 70 5.62 -0.75 -15.87
N ASN A 71 4.67 -1.15 -16.73
CA ASN A 71 4.36 -0.49 -18.00
C ASN A 71 3.17 0.48 -17.93
N VAL A 72 2.53 0.64 -16.76
CA VAL A 72 1.31 1.45 -16.60
C VAL A 72 1.56 2.96 -16.72
N PHE A 73 2.82 3.39 -16.77
CA PHE A 73 3.20 4.81 -16.76
C PHE A 73 3.10 5.45 -18.15
N ASP A 74 3.75 4.84 -19.14
CA ASP A 74 3.83 5.34 -20.53
C ASP A 74 3.70 4.22 -21.57
N GLY A 75 3.27 3.03 -21.16
CA GLY A 75 3.18 1.85 -22.02
C GLY A 75 4.50 1.11 -22.23
N GLN A 76 5.62 1.59 -21.68
CA GLN A 76 6.91 0.90 -21.69
C GLN A 76 7.29 0.43 -20.29
N ILE A 77 7.97 -0.71 -20.17
CA ILE A 77 8.44 -1.20 -18.88
C ILE A 77 9.48 -0.23 -18.33
N GLN A 78 9.17 0.42 -17.22
CA GLN A 78 10.08 1.29 -16.49
C GLN A 78 10.37 0.75 -15.10
N GLU A 79 11.58 1.02 -14.61
CA GLU A 79 11.98 0.82 -13.22
C GLU A 79 12.15 2.18 -12.53
N LEU A 80 11.30 2.49 -11.56
CA LEU A 80 11.29 3.78 -10.86
C LEU A 80 11.43 3.58 -9.34
N LYS A 81 12.19 4.46 -8.68
CA LYS A 81 12.14 4.52 -7.21
C LYS A 81 10.76 5.03 -6.80
N VAL A 82 10.17 4.40 -5.80
CA VAL A 82 8.86 4.81 -5.26
C VAL A 82 8.89 6.24 -4.71
N CYS A 83 10.04 6.76 -4.27
CA CYS A 83 10.13 8.15 -3.84
C CYS A 83 10.05 9.17 -4.99
N ASP A 84 10.45 8.76 -6.18
CA ASP A 84 10.46 9.61 -7.37
C ASP A 84 9.08 9.53 -8.06
N PHE A 85 8.53 8.32 -8.15
CA PHE A 85 7.18 8.08 -8.67
C PHE A 85 6.07 8.63 -7.75
N LEU A 86 6.11 8.27 -6.46
CA LEU A 86 5.19 8.76 -5.43
C LEU A 86 5.92 9.75 -4.52
N TYR A 87 6.04 10.98 -5.01
CA TYR A 87 6.82 12.02 -4.37
C TYR A 87 6.06 12.76 -3.26
N LYS A 88 6.82 13.47 -2.42
CA LYS A 88 6.30 14.28 -1.32
C LYS A 88 6.48 15.76 -1.67
N LEU A 89 5.48 16.56 -1.37
CA LEU A 89 5.60 18.01 -1.31
C LEU A 89 5.56 18.46 0.16
N GLY A 90 6.53 19.27 0.57
CA GLY A 90 6.60 19.86 1.90
C GLY A 90 7.04 18.89 3.01
N SER A 91 6.30 18.85 4.12
CA SER A 91 6.72 18.24 5.39
C SER A 91 7.04 16.74 5.30
N HIS A 92 8.15 16.33 5.92
CA HIS A 92 8.57 14.93 6.04
C HIS A 92 7.54 14.06 6.79
N PHE A 93 6.71 14.65 7.65
CA PHE A 93 5.68 13.93 8.42
C PHE A 93 4.38 13.71 7.63
N SER A 94 4.23 14.34 6.46
CA SER A 94 3.03 14.16 5.65
C SER A 94 2.92 12.75 5.07
N HIS A 95 1.74 12.15 5.25
CA HIS A 95 1.33 10.93 4.55
C HIS A 95 0.83 11.21 3.13
N THR A 96 0.81 12.48 2.71
CA THR A 96 0.38 12.84 1.35
C THR A 96 1.46 12.43 0.36
N ARG A 97 1.06 11.85 -0.77
CA ARG A 97 1.93 11.57 -1.91
C ARG A 97 1.28 12.05 -3.19
N HIS A 98 2.13 12.51 -4.09
CA HIS A 98 1.77 13.01 -5.39
C HIS A 98 2.37 12.12 -6.48
N PHE A 99 1.74 12.05 -7.63
CA PHE A 99 2.27 11.39 -8.82
C PHE A 99 1.63 12.01 -10.07
N LEU A 100 2.31 11.85 -11.20
CA LEU A 100 1.79 12.20 -12.52
C LEU A 100 1.04 10.99 -13.11
N GLY A 101 -0.19 11.19 -13.56
CA GLY A 101 -1.01 10.17 -14.22
C GLY A 101 -0.59 9.93 -15.68
N ASN A 102 -1.13 8.86 -16.28
CA ASN A 102 -0.96 8.53 -17.70
C ASN A 102 -1.69 9.53 -18.64
N ASP A 103 -2.48 10.44 -18.07
CA ASP A 103 -3.21 11.51 -18.74
C ASP A 103 -2.54 12.89 -18.55
N ASP A 104 -1.28 12.91 -18.09
CA ASP A 104 -0.48 14.12 -17.84
C ASP A 104 -1.08 15.07 -16.79
N GLU A 105 -1.99 14.58 -15.95
CA GLU A 105 -2.54 15.33 -14.83
C GLU A 105 -1.93 14.83 -13.50
N GLU A 106 -1.79 15.75 -12.53
CA GLU A 106 -1.20 15.42 -11.23
C GLU A 106 -2.27 14.96 -10.25
N TYR A 107 -2.00 13.87 -9.54
CA TYR A 107 -2.89 13.29 -8.54
C TYR A 107 -2.21 13.23 -7.18
N ARG A 108 -3.04 13.25 -6.12
CA ARG A 108 -2.54 13.11 -4.74
C ARG A 108 -3.34 12.11 -3.92
N TRP A 109 -2.62 11.19 -3.28
CA TRP A 109 -3.12 10.37 -2.19
C TRP A 109 -2.97 11.09 -0.87
N LYS A 110 -4.04 11.17 -0.08
CA LYS A 110 -4.02 11.73 1.28
C LYS A 110 -4.71 10.78 2.25
N LEU A 111 -4.10 10.56 3.41
CA LEU A 111 -4.75 9.88 4.52
C LEU A 111 -5.69 10.86 5.24
N VAL A 112 -6.99 10.58 5.22
CA VAL A 112 -8.02 11.39 5.86
C VAL A 112 -8.54 10.66 7.10
N LYS A 113 -8.46 11.33 8.25
CA LYS A 113 -8.88 10.76 9.55
C LYS A 113 -10.33 10.30 9.48
N GLY A 114 -10.57 9.04 9.89
CA GLY A 114 -11.91 8.43 9.90
C GLY A 114 -12.42 7.94 8.54
N ILE A 115 -11.72 8.24 7.44
CA ILE A 115 -12.13 7.82 6.09
C ILE A 115 -11.18 6.77 5.51
N GLY A 116 -9.87 7.02 5.59
CA GLY A 116 -8.84 6.22 4.93
C GLY A 116 -8.08 7.03 3.87
N PHE A 117 -7.48 6.33 2.90
CA PHE A 117 -6.80 7.00 1.79
C PHE A 117 -7.80 7.53 0.76
N VAL A 118 -7.62 8.78 0.36
CA VAL A 118 -8.41 9.44 -0.69
C VAL A 118 -7.45 9.93 -1.77
N LEU A 119 -7.73 9.56 -3.02
CA LEU A 119 -7.08 10.05 -4.22
C LEU A 119 -7.89 11.21 -4.78
N THR A 120 -7.21 12.33 -5.01
CA THR A 120 -7.82 13.50 -5.64
C THR A 120 -6.97 13.97 -6.80
N ASP A 121 -7.64 14.41 -7.87
CA ASP A 121 -7.03 15.22 -8.93
C ASP A 121 -6.56 16.55 -8.32
N ASN A 122 -5.32 16.94 -8.58
CA ASN A 122 -4.71 18.12 -7.98
C ASN A 122 -5.29 19.42 -8.53
N LYS A 123 -5.68 19.45 -9.81
CA LYS A 123 -6.21 20.61 -10.52
C LYS A 123 -7.69 20.81 -10.24
N THR A 124 -8.51 19.77 -10.44
CA THR A 124 -9.97 19.84 -10.28
C THR A 124 -10.44 19.63 -8.84
N ARG A 125 -9.57 19.10 -7.97
CA ARG A 125 -9.88 18.73 -6.57
C ARG A 125 -10.95 17.65 -6.42
N ARG A 126 -11.33 17.00 -7.52
CA ARG A 126 -12.32 15.93 -7.50
C ARG A 126 -11.72 14.65 -6.92
N GLU A 127 -12.54 13.91 -6.20
CA GLU A 127 -12.20 12.58 -5.72
C GLU A 127 -12.22 11.59 -6.88
N VAL A 128 -11.11 10.86 -7.03
CA VAL A 128 -10.92 9.85 -8.06
C VAL A 128 -11.06 8.45 -7.46
N ALA A 129 -10.50 8.25 -6.27
CA ALA A 129 -10.63 6.98 -5.57
C ALA A 129 -10.59 7.15 -4.05
N ARG A 130 -11.14 6.17 -3.34
CA ARG A 130 -11.13 6.12 -1.88
C ARG A 130 -11.03 4.68 -1.40
N PHE A 131 -10.13 4.46 -0.46
CA PHE A 131 -10.07 3.23 0.30
C PHE A 131 -10.85 3.36 1.60
N THR A 132 -11.77 2.42 1.83
CA THR A 132 -12.61 2.40 3.03
C THR A 132 -12.97 0.98 3.44
N GLN A 133 -13.63 0.86 4.59
CA GLN A 133 -14.23 -0.38 5.07
C GLN A 133 -15.71 -0.15 5.31
N ASP A 134 -16.57 -0.93 4.65
CA ASP A 134 -18.02 -0.80 4.79
C ASP A 134 -18.72 -2.16 4.78
N VAL A 135 -19.96 -2.18 5.25
CA VAL A 135 -20.88 -3.32 5.09
C VAL A 135 -21.46 -3.26 3.67
N VAL A 136 -21.18 -4.30 2.89
CA VAL A 136 -21.62 -4.37 1.49
C VAL A 136 -23.13 -4.57 1.44
N ARG A 137 -23.83 -3.64 0.78
CA ARG A 137 -25.31 -3.63 0.74
C ARG A 137 -25.89 -4.53 -0.36
N GLU A 138 -25.12 -4.80 -1.41
CA GLU A 138 -25.58 -5.47 -2.62
C GLU A 138 -24.46 -6.30 -3.28
N GLY A 139 -24.83 -7.20 -4.19
CA GLY A 139 -23.88 -8.00 -4.95
C GLY A 139 -23.33 -9.21 -4.20
N PHE A 140 -22.20 -9.73 -4.69
CA PHE A 140 -21.62 -11.01 -4.27
C PHE A 140 -21.26 -11.07 -2.77
N PHE A 141 -20.87 -9.94 -2.18
CA PHE A 141 -20.48 -9.86 -0.76
C PHE A 141 -21.58 -9.30 0.16
N ARG A 142 -22.84 -9.29 -0.28
CA ARG A 142 -23.94 -8.66 0.46
C ARG A 142 -23.99 -9.14 1.93
N GLY A 143 -23.99 -8.18 2.86
CA GLY A 143 -24.01 -8.41 4.30
C GLY A 143 -22.64 -8.56 4.95
N GLU A 144 -21.57 -8.68 4.18
CA GLU A 144 -20.21 -8.78 4.70
C GLU A 144 -19.56 -7.41 4.91
N ARG A 145 -18.69 -7.30 5.92
CA ARG A 145 -17.83 -6.14 6.11
C ARG A 145 -16.53 -6.33 5.32
N LYS A 146 -16.34 -5.56 4.26
CA LYS A 146 -15.18 -5.67 3.36
C LYS A 146 -14.36 -4.39 3.34
N TRP A 147 -13.06 -4.55 3.12
CA TRP A 147 -12.23 -3.45 2.61
C TRP A 147 -12.50 -3.28 1.13
N LEU A 148 -12.62 -2.04 0.69
CA LEU A 148 -12.89 -1.73 -0.71
C LEU A 148 -12.13 -0.48 -1.16
N LEU A 149 -11.70 -0.53 -2.40
CA LEU A 149 -11.23 0.62 -3.16
C LEU A 149 -12.36 1.06 -4.10
N GLN A 150 -12.99 2.18 -3.78
CA GLN A 150 -14.02 2.81 -4.59
C GLN A 150 -13.35 3.75 -5.59
N ILE A 151 -13.61 3.55 -6.87
CA ILE A 151 -13.04 4.31 -7.98
C ILE A 151 -14.18 5.04 -8.69
N GLN A 152 -14.09 6.36 -8.76
CA GLN A 152 -15.00 7.21 -9.51
C GLN A 152 -14.61 7.24 -11.00
N PRO A 153 -15.54 7.55 -11.91
CA PRO A 153 -15.18 7.77 -13.31
C PRO A 153 -14.11 8.87 -13.45
N SER A 154 -12.99 8.56 -14.10
CA SER A 154 -11.87 9.47 -14.35
C SER A 154 -11.13 9.11 -15.63
N THR A 155 -10.24 9.99 -16.08
CA THR A 155 -9.29 9.76 -17.18
C THR A 155 -8.07 8.95 -16.75
N LEU A 156 -7.74 8.96 -15.45
CA LEU A 156 -6.67 8.16 -14.87
C LEU A 156 -6.92 6.66 -15.03
N ASP A 157 -5.90 5.94 -15.48
CA ASP A 157 -5.92 4.49 -15.63
C ASP A 157 -6.13 3.77 -14.28
N ILE A 158 -7.00 2.76 -14.27
CA ILE A 158 -7.34 2.00 -13.06
C ILE A 158 -6.12 1.27 -12.50
N ASP A 159 -5.22 0.77 -13.35
CA ASP A 159 -3.99 0.10 -12.94
C ASP A 159 -3.07 1.06 -12.18
N MET A 160 -2.96 2.32 -12.62
CA MET A 160 -2.23 3.35 -11.88
C MET A 160 -2.84 3.59 -10.49
N ILE A 161 -4.18 3.64 -10.40
CA ILE A 161 -4.88 3.79 -9.12
C ILE A 161 -4.56 2.62 -8.19
N VAL A 162 -4.64 1.38 -8.69
CA VAL A 162 -4.39 0.16 -7.93
C VAL A 162 -2.93 0.08 -7.46
N VAL A 163 -1.97 0.28 -8.36
CA VAL A 163 -0.53 0.23 -8.06
C VAL A 163 -0.16 1.28 -7.02
N THR A 164 -0.56 2.54 -7.23
CA THR A 164 -0.25 3.62 -6.28
C THR A 164 -0.91 3.40 -4.93
N PHE A 165 -2.17 2.95 -4.90
CA PHE A 165 -2.87 2.62 -3.66
C PHE A 165 -2.14 1.52 -2.87
N LEU A 166 -1.80 0.39 -3.51
CA LEU A 166 -1.16 -0.74 -2.83
C LEU A 166 0.21 -0.36 -2.26
N ILE A 167 0.99 0.45 -3.00
CA ILE A 167 2.26 0.99 -2.50
C ILE A 167 2.02 1.87 -1.26
N MET A 168 1.02 2.75 -1.30
CA MET A 168 0.68 3.63 -0.19
C MET A 168 0.24 2.87 1.05
N GLU A 169 -0.61 1.85 0.88
CA GLU A 169 -1.17 1.06 1.96
C GLU A 169 -0.13 0.15 2.61
N LYS A 170 0.74 -0.51 1.83
CA LYS A 170 1.84 -1.30 2.39
C LYS A 170 2.81 -0.43 3.18
N LYS A 171 3.23 0.73 2.63
CA LYS A 171 4.09 1.69 3.38
C LYS A 171 3.45 2.19 4.66
N ARG A 172 2.11 2.27 4.74
CA ARG A 172 1.40 2.64 5.96
C ARG A 172 1.51 1.52 7.00
N ARG A 173 1.34 0.26 6.59
CA ARG A 173 1.44 -0.91 7.48
C ARG A 173 2.85 -1.11 8.00
N ASP A 174 3.85 -1.03 7.13
CA ASP A 174 5.25 -1.19 7.51
C ASP A 174 5.64 -0.17 8.60
N ARG A 175 5.23 1.09 8.47
CA ARG A 175 5.45 2.12 9.52
C ARG A 175 4.79 1.78 10.84
N VAL A 176 3.56 1.27 10.81
CA VAL A 176 2.84 0.90 12.04
C VAL A 176 3.54 -0.27 12.72
N ALA A 177 4.00 -1.26 11.95
CA ALA A 177 4.77 -2.39 12.45
C ALA A 177 6.13 -1.94 13.04
N ASP A 178 6.84 -1.04 12.35
CA ASP A 178 8.11 -0.47 12.83
C ASP A 178 7.90 0.28 14.16
N HIS A 179 6.89 1.14 14.27
CA HIS A 179 6.58 1.86 15.51
C HIS A 179 6.24 0.91 16.67
N MET A 180 5.47 -0.16 16.43
CA MET A 180 5.17 -1.17 17.46
C MET A 180 6.41 -1.98 17.87
N SER A 181 7.30 -2.28 16.92
CA SER A 181 8.52 -3.05 17.20
C SER A 181 9.54 -2.28 18.04
N VAL A 182 9.56 -0.94 17.94
CA VAL A 182 10.41 -0.07 18.76
C VAL A 182 9.83 0.11 20.16
N ALA A 183 8.52 0.29 20.30
CA ALA A 183 7.87 0.42 21.60
C ALA A 183 8.04 -0.81 22.51
N ASN A 184 8.10 -2.01 21.93
CA ASN A 184 8.30 -3.26 22.66
C ASN A 184 9.77 -3.52 23.06
N ARG A 185 10.72 -2.63 22.72
CA ARG A 185 12.14 -2.74 23.11
C ARG A 185 12.51 -1.90 24.34
N ASP A 186 11.60 -1.08 24.84
CA ASP A 186 11.85 -0.18 25.98
C ASP A 186 11.28 -0.71 27.32
N GLU A 187 10.74 -1.92 27.37
CA GLU A 187 10.36 -2.59 28.62
C GLU A 187 11.25 -3.81 28.87
N ASP A 188 12.48 -3.56 29.34
CA ASP A 188 13.20 -4.56 30.15
C ASP A 188 13.08 -4.15 31.63
N PRO A 189 12.33 -4.91 32.46
CA PRO A 189 12.16 -4.66 33.88
C PRO A 189 13.40 -5.14 34.64
N GLY A 190 14.34 -4.23 34.90
CA GLY A 190 15.40 -4.44 35.89
C GLY A 190 14.88 -4.28 37.31
N ASP A 191 14.08 -5.24 37.78
CA ASP A 191 13.70 -5.38 39.18
C ASP A 191 14.73 -6.23 39.95
N GLY A 192 15.04 -5.80 41.18
CA GLY A 192 15.31 -6.69 42.31
C GLY A 192 16.73 -7.25 42.52
N GLY A 193 17.46 -6.67 43.47
CA GLY A 193 18.62 -7.33 44.10
C GLY A 193 19.26 -6.51 45.23
N GLY A 194 18.59 -6.45 46.39
CA GLY A 194 19.14 -5.88 47.63
C GLY A 194 19.92 -6.87 48.50
N PHE A 195 20.56 -6.30 49.55
CA PHE A 195 21.27 -6.90 50.71
C PHE A 195 22.69 -7.46 50.44
N ASP A 196 23.72 -7.35 51.29
CA ASP A 196 23.89 -6.84 52.67
C ASP A 196 25.39 -6.60 53.00
N VAL A 197 25.61 -5.87 54.09
CA VAL A 197 26.76 -5.59 55.00
C VAL A 197 28.13 -6.31 54.84
N GLY A 198 29.23 -5.56 55.07
CA GLY A 198 30.53 -6.10 55.53
C GLY A 198 31.64 -5.06 55.80
N ILE A 199 32.05 -4.94 57.08
CA ILE A 199 33.09 -4.04 57.66
C ILE A 199 34.52 -4.55 57.40
N ALA A 200 35.49 -3.64 57.22
CA ALA A 200 36.90 -3.63 57.72
C ALA A 200 37.75 -2.70 56.81
N SER A 201 38.68 -1.84 57.25
CA SER A 201 39.46 -1.70 58.49
C SER A 201 39.69 -0.22 58.82
#